data_AF-A0A9X0QH57-F1
#
_entry.id   AF-A0A9X0QH57-F1
#
_cell.length_a   1.000
_cell.length_b   1.000
_cell.length_c   1.000
_cell.angle_alpha   90.00
_cell.angle_beta   90.00
_cell.angle_gamma   90.00
#
_symmetry.space_group_name_H-M   'P 1'
#
loop_
_entity.id
_entity.type
_entity.pdbx_description
1 polymer ?
#
loop_
_entity_poly.entity_id
_entity_poly.type
_entity_poly.pdbx_seq_one_letter_code
_entity_poly.pdbx_strand_id
1 'polypeptide(L)'
;MTLLLLQMTTVLLTALVFGWIARKCGQARVIGEIVGGIFLGPSAFGRIAPHASARLFPQSSLGPFDVLSTVGLILFLFLIGTQLEYEHLRQHKTTATLTSALSILLPFLFAMAVAPSLRTRFAPSEIGSVPFALFLGVSMMAN
;
A
#
# COMPACT_ATOMS: atom_id res chain seq x y z
N MET A 1 -7.93 -6.93 24.78
CA MET A 1 -8.06 -5.47 24.59
C MET A 1 -6.78 -4.68 24.84
N THR A 2 -6.08 -4.86 25.97
CA THR A 2 -4.89 -4.04 26.32
C THR A 2 -3.77 -4.09 25.28
N LEU A 3 -3.50 -5.27 24.71
CA LEU A 3 -2.52 -5.42 23.62
C LEU A 3 -2.89 -4.63 22.35
N LEU A 4 -4.17 -4.59 21.99
CA LEU A 4 -4.63 -3.86 20.79
C LEU A 4 -4.47 -2.35 20.96
N LEU A 5 -4.81 -1.81 22.14
CA LEU A 5 -4.59 -0.40 22.46
C LEU A 5 -3.09 -0.05 22.44
N LEU A 6 -2.24 -0.94 22.99
CA LEU A 6 -0.79 -0.77 22.95
C LEU A 6 -0.26 -0.79 21.51
N GLN A 7 -0.72 -1.71 20.66
CA GLN A 7 -0.38 -1.79 19.25
C GLN A 7 -0.78 -0.52 18.50
N MET A 8 -2.04 -0.08 18.64
CA MET A 8 -2.54 1.15 18.02
C MET A 8 -1.72 2.36 18.45
N THR A 9 -1.45 2.48 19.75
CA THR A 9 -0.64 3.57 20.29
C THR A 9 0.77 3.55 19.71
N THR A 10 1.40 2.38 19.62
CA THR A 10 2.75 2.21 19.06
C THR A 10 2.79 2.58 17.57
N VAL A 11 1.80 2.10 16.79
CA VAL A 11 1.67 2.40 15.36
C VAL A 11 1.43 3.89 15.13
N LEU A 12 0.48 4.49 15.86
CA LEU A 12 0.18 5.91 15.76
C LEU A 12 1.37 6.78 16.16
N LEU A 13 2.03 6.49 17.29
CA LEU A 13 3.21 7.24 17.72
C LEU A 13 4.32 7.17 16.68
N THR A 14 4.58 5.99 16.13
CA THR A 14 5.64 5.82 15.12
C THR A 14 5.27 6.57 13.84
N ALA A 15 4.04 6.43 13.34
CA ALA A 15 3.56 7.15 12.17
C ALA A 15 3.67 8.68 12.38
N LEU A 16 3.31 9.19 13.55
CA LEU A 16 3.41 10.60 13.90
C LEU A 16 4.86 11.10 13.94
N VAL A 17 5.77 10.35 14.58
CA VAL A 17 7.19 10.71 14.67
C VAL A 17 7.83 10.73 13.29
N PHE A 18 7.65 9.67 12.50
CA PHE A 18 8.22 9.60 11.16
C PHE A 18 7.57 10.59 10.20
N GLY A 19 6.26 10.82 10.30
CA GLY A 19 5.54 11.86 9.55
C GLY A 19 6.05 13.27 9.88
N TRP A 20 6.38 13.54 11.14
CA TRP A 20 6.99 14.81 11.56
C TRP A 20 8.42 14.97 11.04
N ILE A 21 9.23 13.91 11.08
CA ILE A 21 10.58 13.89 10.49
C ILE A 21 10.50 14.14 8.98
N ALA A 22 9.59 13.46 8.27
CA ALA A 22 9.41 13.65 6.83
C ALA A 22 9.05 15.11 6.49
N ARG A 23 8.14 15.73 7.26
CA ARG A 23 7.84 17.16 7.11
C ARG A 23 9.05 18.06 7.33
N LYS A 24 9.90 17.76 8.32
CA LYS A 24 11.16 18.49 8.54
C LYS A 24 12.14 18.36 7.37
N CYS A 25 12.14 17.21 6.70
CA CYS A 25 12.94 16.97 5.50
C CYS A 25 12.31 17.55 4.22
N GLY A 26 11.18 18.28 4.31
CA GLY A 26 10.47 18.84 3.14
C GLY A 26 9.65 17.82 2.35
N GLN A 27 9.45 16.60 2.88
CA GLN A 27 8.64 15.56 2.26
C GLN A 27 7.18 15.65 2.73
N ALA A 28 6.26 15.11 1.92
CA ALA A 28 4.87 14.93 2.33
C ALA A 28 4.80 14.02 3.57
N ARG A 29 3.92 14.39 4.52
CA ARG A 29 3.75 13.65 5.79
C ARG A 29 3.46 12.16 5.56
N VAL A 30 2.67 11.83 4.53
CA VAL A 30 2.28 10.47 4.16
C VAL A 30 3.51 9.57 3.90
N ILE A 31 4.58 10.13 3.31
CA ILE A 31 5.82 9.38 3.04
C ILE A 31 6.45 8.91 4.36
N GLY A 32 6.49 9.78 5.38
CA GLY A 32 6.98 9.43 6.70
C GLY A 32 6.12 8.37 7.38
N GLU A 33 4.80 8.46 7.28
CA GLU A 33 3.88 7.48 7.84
C GLU A 33 4.09 6.08 7.23
N ILE A 34 4.28 6.00 5.90
CA ILE A 34 4.61 4.74 5.19
C ILE A 34 5.95 4.17 5.67
N VAL A 35 6.99 5.01 5.75
CA VAL A 35 8.33 4.57 6.22
C VAL A 35 8.27 4.08 7.67
N GLY A 36 7.53 4.77 8.54
CA GLY A 36 7.33 4.36 9.92
C GLY A 36 6.61 3.00 10.03
N GLY A 37 5.63 2.76 9.15
CA GLY A 37 4.96 1.47 9.04
C GLY A 37 5.90 0.34 8.59
N ILE A 38 6.73 0.58 7.56
CA ILE A 38 7.76 -0.37 7.11
C ILE A 38 8.77 -0.65 8.23
N PHE A 39 9.13 0.38 8.99
CA PHE A 39 10.06 0.26 10.12
C PHE A 39 9.50 -0.62 11.23
N LEU A 40 8.24 -0.41 11.63
CA LEU A 40 7.53 -1.24 12.63
C LEU A 40 7.20 -2.64 12.13
N GLY A 41 7.12 -2.82 10.81
CA GLY A 41 6.81 -4.09 10.19
C GLY A 41 7.89 -5.16 10.42
N PRO A 42 7.59 -6.41 10.05
CA PRO A 42 8.52 -7.53 10.20
C PRO A 42 9.82 -7.34 9.39
N SER A 43 9.79 -6.49 8.36
CA SER A 43 10.92 -6.20 7.47
C SER A 43 12.11 -5.53 8.17
N ALA A 44 11.87 -4.70 9.19
CA ALA A 44 12.92 -4.00 9.93
C ALA A 44 12.89 -4.34 11.42
N PHE A 45 11.83 -3.96 12.15
CA PHE A 45 11.71 -4.27 13.58
C PHE A 45 11.69 -5.78 13.86
N GLY A 46 11.08 -6.57 12.98
CA GLY A 46 11.11 -8.04 13.05
C GLY A 46 12.50 -8.66 12.89
N ARG A 47 13.44 -8.00 12.18
CA ARG A 47 14.83 -8.46 12.04
C ARG A 47 15.73 -8.00 13.19
N ILE A 48 15.53 -6.79 13.70
CA ILE A 48 16.37 -6.20 14.75
C ILE A 48 16.00 -6.78 16.12
N ALA A 49 14.70 -6.98 16.40
CA ALA A 49 14.22 -7.44 17.70
C ALA A 49 13.06 -8.46 17.56
N PRO A 50 13.34 -9.70 17.10
CA PRO A 50 12.30 -10.69 16.80
C PRO A 50 11.44 -11.05 18.01
N HIS A 51 12.04 -11.15 19.21
CA HIS A 51 11.28 -11.44 20.44
C HIS A 51 10.36 -10.29 20.88
N ALA A 52 10.76 -9.03 20.65
CA ALA A 52 9.92 -7.87 20.94
C ALA A 52 8.79 -7.74 19.91
N SER A 53 9.09 -7.97 18.63
CA SER A 53 8.09 -8.00 17.55
C SER A 53 7.05 -9.11 17.77
N ALA A 54 7.47 -10.31 18.19
CA ALA A 54 6.54 -11.41 18.46
C ALA A 54 5.64 -11.16 19.69
N ARG A 55 6.12 -10.39 20.67
CA ARG A 55 5.31 -9.96 21.84
C ARG A 55 4.37 -8.81 21.50
N LEU A 56 4.81 -7.87 20.65
CA LEU A 56 4.02 -6.71 20.25
C LEU A 56 2.99 -7.05 19.17
N PHE A 57 3.26 -7.98 18.27
CA PHE A 57 2.36 -8.41 17.19
C PHE A 57 2.19 -9.95 17.17
N PRO A 58 1.57 -10.56 18.21
CA PRO A 58 1.25 -11.99 18.19
C PRO A 58 0.17 -12.29 17.14
N GLN A 59 0.25 -13.45 16.46
CA GLN A 59 -0.70 -13.85 15.41
C GLN A 59 -2.17 -13.77 15.83
N SER A 60 -2.48 -14.04 17.11
CA SER A 60 -3.84 -13.95 17.66
C SER A 60 -4.41 -12.52 17.70
N SER A 61 -3.57 -11.50 17.66
CA SER A 61 -3.98 -10.08 17.68
C SER A 61 -4.12 -9.46 16.29
N LEU A 62 -3.63 -10.14 15.24
CA LEU A 62 -3.66 -9.63 13.87
C LEU A 62 -5.09 -9.57 13.31
N GLY A 63 -5.96 -10.51 13.68
CA GLY A 63 -7.35 -10.54 13.19
C GLY A 63 -8.13 -9.25 13.51
N PRO A 64 -8.26 -8.83 14.79
CA PRO A 64 -8.91 -7.58 15.14
C PRO A 64 -8.23 -6.32 14.56
N PHE A 65 -6.90 -6.35 14.42
CA PHE A 65 -6.12 -5.26 13.82
C PHE A 65 -6.43 -5.10 12.32
N ASP A 66 -6.59 -6.21 11.61
CA ASP A 66 -6.89 -6.26 10.18
C ASP A 66 -8.29 -5.71 9.87
N VAL A 67 -9.28 -6.10 10.67
CA VAL A 67 -10.65 -5.55 10.57
C VAL A 67 -10.63 -4.03 10.78
N LEU A 68 -9.93 -3.55 11.80
CA LEU A 68 -9.85 -2.11 12.07
C LEU A 68 -9.12 -1.34 10.95
N SER A 69 -8.04 -1.92 10.42
CA SER A 69 -7.28 -1.34 9.31
C SER A 69 -8.13 -1.26 8.04
N THR A 70 -8.90 -2.31 7.77
CA THR A 70 -9.84 -2.35 6.63
C THR A 70 -10.94 -1.30 6.78
N VAL A 71 -11.54 -1.17 7.97
CA VAL A 71 -12.51 -0.11 8.23
C VAL A 71 -11.89 1.27 8.05
N GLY A 72 -10.67 1.49 8.55
CA GLY A 72 -9.92 2.73 8.35
C GLY A 72 -9.67 3.04 6.87
N LEU A 73 -9.29 2.03 6.08
CA LEU A 73 -9.11 2.15 4.63
C LEU A 73 -10.41 2.49 3.91
N ILE A 74 -11.52 1.83 4.27
CA ILE A 74 -12.84 2.12 3.70
C ILE A 74 -13.25 3.57 3.98
N LEU A 75 -13.08 4.03 5.23
CA LEU A 75 -13.37 5.41 5.61
C LEU A 75 -12.46 6.41 4.87
N PHE A 76 -11.18 6.07 4.68
CA PHE A 76 -10.25 6.89 3.92
C PHE A 76 -10.63 7.01 2.44
N LEU A 77 -10.96 5.88 1.80
CA LEU A 77 -11.43 5.87 0.41
C LEU A 77 -12.77 6.60 0.25
N PHE A 78 -13.67 6.46 1.24
CA PHE A 78 -14.90 7.22 1.29
C PHE A 78 -14.64 8.73 1.35
N LEU A 79 -13.73 9.17 2.22
CA LEU A 79 -13.34 10.58 2.33
C LEU A 79 -12.78 11.13 1.02
N ILE A 80 -11.88 10.39 0.36
CA ILE A 80 -11.39 10.75 -0.97
C ILE A 80 -12.56 10.88 -1.95
N GLY A 81 -13.49 9.92 -1.94
CA GLY A 81 -14.71 9.95 -2.75
C GLY A 81 -15.57 11.19 -2.53
N THR A 82 -15.70 11.65 -1.28
CA THR A 82 -16.46 12.89 -0.97
C THR A 82 -15.76 14.17 -1.42
N GLN A 83 -14.43 14.15 -1.58
CA GLN A 83 -13.65 15.30 -2.07
C GLN A 83 -13.59 15.39 -3.60
N LEU A 84 -14.10 14.38 -4.32
CA LEU A 84 -14.14 14.39 -5.79
C LEU A 84 -15.24 15.34 -6.29
N GLU A 85 -14.84 16.51 -6.77
CA GLU A 85 -15.74 17.43 -7.47
C GLU A 85 -16.11 16.91 -8.86
N TYR A 86 -17.34 16.41 -9.00
CA TYR A 86 -17.88 15.91 -10.27
C TYR A 86 -17.92 16.98 -11.39
N GLU A 87 -17.98 18.26 -11.04
CA GLU A 87 -18.04 19.36 -12.02
C GLU A 87 -16.72 19.55 -12.78
N HIS A 88 -15.57 19.40 -12.12
CA HIS A 88 -14.25 19.46 -12.75
C HIS A 88 -14.03 18.28 -13.73
N LEU A 89 -14.56 17.08 -13.42
CA LEU A 89 -14.50 15.91 -14.30
C LEU A 89 -15.33 16.09 -15.59
N ARG A 90 -16.39 16.89 -15.54
CA ARG A 90 -17.31 17.08 -16.67
C ARG A 90 -16.79 18.04 -17.75
N GLN A 91 -15.92 18.98 -17.39
CA GLN A 91 -15.39 20.00 -18.31
C GLN A 91 -14.22 19.49 -19.18
N HIS A 92 -13.55 18.40 -18.80
CA HIS A 92 -12.38 17.85 -19.50
C HIS A 92 -12.57 16.40 -19.99
N LYS A 93 -13.81 15.96 -20.25
CA LYS A 93 -14.15 14.53 -20.49
C LYS A 93 -13.25 13.79 -21.47
N THR A 94 -12.90 14.38 -22.62
CA THR A 94 -12.07 13.71 -23.65
C THR A 94 -10.61 13.59 -23.24
N THR A 95 -10.03 14.64 -22.63
CA THR A 95 -8.65 14.60 -22.15
C THR A 95 -8.56 13.72 -20.89
N ALA A 96 -9.53 13.80 -19.99
CA ALA A 96 -9.60 12.97 -18.78
C ALA A 96 -9.76 11.48 -19.11
N THR A 97 -10.62 11.09 -20.06
CA THR A 97 -10.78 9.68 -20.42
C THR A 97 -9.54 9.10 -21.08
N LEU A 98 -8.90 9.83 -22.00
CA LEU A 98 -7.67 9.38 -22.64
C LEU A 98 -6.51 9.29 -21.65
N THR A 99 -6.35 10.30 -20.78
CA THR A 99 -5.25 10.31 -19.80
C THR A 99 -5.44 9.22 -18.74
N SER A 100 -6.67 8.99 -18.27
CA SER A 100 -6.97 7.88 -17.35
C SER A 100 -6.86 6.50 -18.00
N ALA A 101 -7.26 6.37 -19.27
CA ALA A 101 -7.07 5.11 -20.00
C ALA A 101 -5.58 4.83 -20.22
N LEU A 102 -4.80 5.85 -20.57
CA LEU A 102 -3.35 5.73 -20.75
C LEU A 102 -2.64 5.45 -19.43
N SER A 103 -3.03 6.05 -18.31
CA SER A 103 -2.40 5.79 -17.00
C SER A 103 -2.63 4.36 -16.49
N ILE A 104 -3.64 3.66 -17.01
CA ILE A 104 -3.91 2.25 -16.69
C ILE A 104 -3.31 1.31 -17.75
N LEU A 105 -3.56 1.58 -19.03
CA LEU A 105 -3.14 0.72 -20.13
C LEU A 105 -1.62 0.73 -20.34
N LEU A 106 -0.97 1.88 -20.18
CA LEU A 106 0.47 2.01 -20.40
C LEU A 106 1.30 1.19 -19.39
N PRO A 107 1.12 1.30 -18.06
CA PRO A 107 1.82 0.44 -17.12
C PRO A 107 1.43 -1.04 -17.26
N PHE A 108 0.18 -1.34 -17.63
CA PHE A 108 -0.25 -2.72 -17.88
C PHE A 108 0.46 -3.37 -19.07
N LEU A 109 0.55 -2.68 -20.20
CA LEU A 109 1.24 -3.17 -21.37
C LEU A 109 2.75 -3.31 -21.10
N PHE A 110 3.32 -2.37 -20.37
CA PHE A 110 4.72 -2.44 -19.94
C PHE A 110 4.97 -3.65 -19.03
N ALA A 111 4.11 -3.87 -18.04
CA ALA A 111 4.11 -5.07 -17.20
C ALA A 111 4.04 -6.35 -18.03
N MET A 112 3.13 -6.41 -19.00
CA MET A 112 2.97 -7.58 -19.88
C MET A 112 4.20 -7.83 -20.77
N ALA A 113 4.86 -6.77 -21.24
CA ALA A 113 6.09 -6.84 -22.04
C ALA A 113 7.29 -7.35 -21.23
N VAL A 114 7.39 -6.94 -19.95
CA VAL A 114 8.47 -7.33 -19.04
C VAL A 114 8.22 -8.70 -18.40
N ALA A 115 6.97 -9.15 -18.30
CA ALA A 115 6.57 -10.39 -17.65
C ALA A 115 7.35 -11.65 -18.09
N PRO A 116 7.62 -11.90 -19.39
CA PRO A 116 8.41 -13.07 -19.81
C PRO A 116 9.84 -13.04 -19.25
N SER A 117 10.46 -11.85 -19.21
CA SER A 117 11.80 -11.66 -18.66
C SER A 117 11.83 -11.89 -17.15
N LEU A 118 10.84 -11.35 -16.41
CA LEU A 118 10.73 -11.53 -14.97
C LEU A 118 10.37 -12.97 -14.57
N ARG A 119 9.57 -13.66 -15.40
CA ARG A 119 9.17 -15.05 -15.19
C ARG A 119 10.38 -15.96 -15.02
N THR A 120 11.42 -15.76 -15.83
CA THR A 120 12.65 -16.59 -15.75
C THR A 120 13.38 -16.50 -14.42
N ARG A 121 13.21 -15.42 -13.66
CA ARG A 121 13.90 -15.19 -12.38
C ARG A 121 13.01 -15.40 -11.15
N PHE A 122 11.70 -15.19 -11.26
CA PHE A 122 10.80 -15.11 -10.11
C PHE A 122 9.57 -16.02 -10.17
N ALA A 123 9.30 -16.70 -11.30
CA ALA A 123 8.12 -17.55 -11.37
C ALA A 123 8.39 -18.94 -10.77
N PRO A 124 7.52 -19.42 -9.85
CA PRO A 124 7.45 -20.83 -9.48
C PRO A 124 7.19 -21.69 -10.72
N SER A 125 7.81 -22.87 -10.78
CA SER A 125 7.76 -23.80 -11.92
C SER A 125 6.35 -24.26 -12.32
N GLU A 126 5.35 -24.03 -11.47
CA GLU A 126 3.95 -24.47 -11.67
C GLU A 126 3.03 -23.41 -12.32
N ILE A 127 3.49 -22.17 -12.53
CA ILE A 127 2.63 -21.10 -13.06
C ILE A 127 2.86 -20.91 -14.56
N GLY A 128 1.80 -21.01 -15.36
CA GLY A 128 1.82 -20.73 -16.81
C GLY A 128 2.17 -19.27 -17.14
N SER A 129 2.56 -18.99 -18.39
CA SER A 129 2.92 -17.62 -18.82
C SER A 129 1.79 -16.61 -18.62
N VAL A 130 0.56 -17.03 -18.93
CA VAL A 130 -0.61 -16.13 -18.97
C VAL A 130 -1.05 -15.70 -17.57
N PRO A 131 -1.22 -16.60 -16.58
CA PRO A 131 -1.54 -16.18 -15.21
C PRO A 131 -0.48 -15.25 -14.59
N PHE A 132 0.82 -15.50 -14.85
CA PHE A 132 1.89 -14.65 -14.35
C PHE A 132 1.87 -13.26 -14.98
N ALA A 133 1.69 -13.16 -16.30
CA ALA A 133 1.61 -11.89 -17.01
C ALA A 133 0.37 -11.07 -16.58
N LEU A 134 -0.78 -11.72 -16.41
CA LEU A 134 -2.00 -11.06 -15.93
C LEU A 134 -1.86 -10.56 -14.49
N PHE A 135 -1.28 -11.37 -13.59
CA PHE A 135 -1.00 -10.95 -12.22
C PHE A 135 -0.09 -9.72 -12.18
N LEU A 136 1.02 -9.77 -12.92
CA LEU A 136 1.98 -8.67 -12.96
C LEU A 136 1.35 -7.41 -13.59
N GLY A 137 0.56 -7.59 -14.66
CA GLY A 137 -0.23 -6.54 -15.28
C GLY A 137 -1.15 -5.83 -14.29
N VAL A 138 -2.03 -6.57 -13.60
CA VAL A 138 -2.98 -5.98 -12.64
C VAL A 138 -2.26 -5.31 -11.46
N SER A 139 -1.16 -5.90 -10.97
CA SER A 139 -0.39 -5.30 -9.87
C SER A 139 0.23 -3.95 -10.21
N MET A 140 0.58 -3.72 -11.48
CA MET A 140 1.24 -2.50 -11.95
C MET A 140 0.26 -1.42 -12.42
N MET A 141 -0.99 -1.80 -12.73
CA MET A 141 -2.10 -0.86 -12.99
C MET A 141 -2.52 -0.08 -11.74
N ALA A 142 -2.37 -0.67 -10.55
CA ALA A 142 -2.89 -0.16 -9.29
C ALA A 142 -1.78 0.54 -8.49
N ASN A 143 -1.45 1.77 -8.85
CA ASN A 143 -0.74 2.71 -7.96
C ASN A 143 -1.15 4.15 -8.26
#